data_AF-A0A162CRX5-F1
#
_entry.id   AF-A0A162CRX5-F1
#
_cell.length_a   1.000
_cell.length_b   1.000
_cell.length_c   1.000
_cell.angle_alpha   90.00
_cell.angle_beta   90.00
_cell.angle_gamma   90.00
#
_symmetry.space_group_name_H-M   'P 1'
#
loop_
_entity.id
_entity.type
_entity.pdbx_description
1 polymer ?
#
loop_
_entity_poly.entity_id
_entity_poly.type
_entity_poly.pdbx_seq_one_letter_code
_entity_poly.pdbx_strand_id
1 'polypeptide(L)'
;MIIVDRFLENLSITEKRYERRKDYRTEVNALKPSGKYIDTSQLLKRLEYKGLESNSVLFTDKITRERLIGTDDLLNINFLSKGLHASHAVGRITINSDNGQGYGTGFLIGENLMITNNHVITSKSDAHKSYIEFNYQEDQNSYPTNPVAFNFEPDKLFITSKDLDFTIVFVKGVSYDGRSNLTDFGSLKLIEEIGKLQIGEKVSIIQHPNGERKQIALRNNEVIDIFDQFVHYKTDTEPGSSGSSVFNEDWEVVALHHSGVPERDAKGNILTKDGRIWSHFDGEEAINWIANEGIRISSIIKYLRLNATENQKVFLRQILQGNNLVNGSIKRPSIGVDNDYYNSEKDNLKIKEYYTTIDLNNNDQLFNDLNILLRRSHQNILPYKPSKYVYPEVDVQENGKIRSIYSGKEFTVEELILEDDRVDLERKSKLLELKKNNNLVLLEDYSASIDSIEYSLPYNCEHVVPQSWFTKRNPMKGDLHHLFACESRCNSFRSNIPYYDFADYNPAQIEEVVQEECGKREGKKFEPEFNKGAVARATLYYLLRYPRMLDNNYDESRLNTLLQWNQKHPVTIYEKHRNYKIHQMQGNRNPLIDFPELGDKIDFKKGL
;
A
#
# COMPACT_ATOMS: atom_id res chain seq x y z
N MET A 1 3.43 46.70 8.63
CA MET A 1 4.53 46.69 7.63
C MET A 1 5.37 45.43 7.74
N ILE A 2 6.11 45.17 8.82
CA ILE A 2 7.03 44.00 8.92
C ILE A 2 6.36 42.63 8.65
N ILE A 3 5.13 42.40 9.13
CA ILE A 3 4.38 41.14 8.88
C ILE A 3 4.00 41.00 7.39
N VAL A 4 3.62 42.12 6.77
CA VAL A 4 3.23 42.19 5.36
C VAL A 4 4.45 42.00 4.44
N ASP A 5 5.57 42.63 4.76
CA ASP A 5 6.81 42.50 3.98
C ASP A 5 7.32 41.05 4.01
N ARG A 6 7.22 40.38 5.17
CA ARG A 6 7.61 38.97 5.34
C ARG A 6 6.70 38.01 4.57
N PHE A 7 5.39 38.27 4.57
CA PHE A 7 4.43 37.50 3.79
C PHE A 7 4.74 37.59 2.28
N LEU A 8 4.98 38.80 1.76
CA LEU A 8 5.34 39.02 0.36
C LEU A 8 6.67 38.39 -0.03
N GLU A 9 7.67 38.38 0.86
CA GLU A 9 8.96 37.73 0.60
C GLU A 9 8.81 36.21 0.46
N ASN A 10 8.10 35.57 1.39
CA ASN A 10 7.83 34.13 1.36
C ASN A 10 7.08 33.75 0.07
N LEU A 11 6.03 34.50 -0.27
CA LEU A 11 5.29 34.39 -1.52
C LEU A 11 6.22 34.39 -2.74
N SER A 12 7.11 35.37 -2.85
CA SER A 12 8.03 35.49 -4.00
C SER A 12 8.96 34.28 -4.13
N ILE A 13 9.42 33.71 -3.01
CA ILE A 13 10.31 32.53 -3.00
C ILE A 13 9.54 31.27 -3.42
N THR A 14 8.31 31.12 -2.95
CA THR A 14 7.39 30.03 -3.31
C THR A 14 7.03 30.08 -4.80
N GLU A 15 6.71 31.26 -5.32
CA GLU A 15 6.46 31.51 -6.75
C GLU A 15 7.66 31.16 -7.64
N LYS A 16 8.87 31.58 -7.26
CA LYS A 16 10.09 31.22 -8.01
C LYS A 16 10.27 29.71 -8.11
N ARG A 17 9.90 28.95 -7.07
CA ARG A 17 9.93 27.48 -7.11
C ARG A 17 8.84 26.93 -8.01
N TYR A 18 7.64 27.50 -7.95
CA TYR A 18 6.55 27.15 -8.85
C TYR A 18 6.95 27.35 -10.31
N GLU A 19 7.44 28.54 -10.69
CA GLU A 19 7.82 28.86 -12.07
C GLU A 19 8.93 27.95 -12.63
N ARG A 20 9.90 27.51 -11.80
CA ARG A 20 10.96 26.57 -12.23
C ARG A 20 10.43 25.25 -12.81
N ARG A 21 9.21 24.84 -12.45
CA ARG A 21 8.58 23.60 -12.95
C ARG A 21 7.49 23.84 -13.98
N LYS A 22 7.37 25.06 -14.54
CA LYS A 22 6.35 25.40 -15.53
C LYS A 22 6.40 24.53 -16.79
N ASP A 23 7.60 24.27 -17.32
CA ASP A 23 7.76 23.44 -18.52
C ASP A 23 7.34 21.99 -18.24
N TYR A 24 7.77 21.43 -17.11
CA TYR A 24 7.34 20.10 -16.66
C TYR A 24 5.81 20.02 -16.50
N ARG A 25 5.18 21.01 -15.86
CA ARG A 25 3.72 21.03 -15.72
C ARG A 25 3.02 21.16 -17.08
N THR A 26 3.61 21.90 -18.02
CA THR A 26 3.08 22.02 -19.38
C THR A 26 3.15 20.69 -20.11
N GLU A 27 4.27 19.97 -20.00
CA GLU A 27 4.43 18.62 -20.53
C GLU A 27 3.42 17.65 -19.90
N VAL A 28 3.33 17.60 -18.57
CA VAL A 28 2.35 16.77 -17.86
C VAL A 28 0.90 17.13 -18.25
N ASN A 29 0.56 18.41 -18.36
CA ASN A 29 -0.79 18.85 -18.73
C ASN A 29 -1.11 18.57 -20.21
N ALA A 30 -0.15 18.67 -21.13
CA ALA A 30 -0.33 18.28 -22.52
C ALA A 30 -0.59 16.78 -22.67
N LEU A 31 -0.04 16.01 -21.73
CA LEU A 31 -0.16 14.57 -21.64
C LEU A 31 -1.50 14.14 -20.98
N LYS A 32 -2.02 14.87 -19.98
CA LYS A 32 -3.28 14.55 -19.26
C LYS A 32 -4.48 14.09 -20.13
N PRO A 33 -4.75 14.67 -21.32
CA PRO A 33 -5.84 14.21 -22.19
C PRO A 33 -5.68 12.75 -22.65
N SER A 34 -4.46 12.22 -22.72
CA SER A 34 -4.17 10.86 -23.22
C SER A 34 -4.14 9.78 -22.14
N GLY A 35 -4.30 10.12 -20.85
CA GLY A 35 -4.38 9.13 -19.76
C GLY A 35 -3.63 9.52 -18.48
N LYS A 36 -3.39 8.54 -17.60
CA LYS A 36 -2.54 8.69 -16.40
C LYS A 36 -1.07 8.49 -16.76
N TYR A 37 -0.17 9.21 -16.11
CA TYR A 37 1.27 9.16 -16.36
C TYR A 37 2.02 8.83 -15.08
N ILE A 38 3.16 8.15 -15.23
CA ILE A 38 4.08 7.89 -14.14
C ILE A 38 5.37 8.65 -14.41
N ASP A 39 5.81 9.43 -13.41
CA ASP A 39 7.20 9.85 -13.28
C ASP A 39 8.02 8.66 -12.75
N THR A 40 8.80 8.04 -13.63
CA THR A 40 9.55 6.81 -13.31
C THR A 40 10.61 7.03 -12.22
N SER A 41 11.08 8.26 -12.03
CA SER A 41 12.04 8.61 -10.98
C SER A 41 11.37 8.66 -9.59
N GLN A 42 10.12 9.10 -9.52
CA GLN A 42 9.33 9.14 -8.28
C GLN A 42 8.80 7.76 -7.90
N LEU A 43 8.48 6.92 -8.89
CA LEU A 43 8.08 5.54 -8.65
C LEU A 43 9.15 4.80 -7.83
N LEU A 44 10.41 4.83 -8.24
CA LEU A 44 11.49 4.12 -7.55
C LEU A 44 11.63 4.51 -6.08
N LYS A 45 11.60 5.81 -5.78
CA LYS A 45 11.62 6.31 -4.40
C LYS A 45 10.44 5.76 -3.59
N ARG A 46 9.24 5.67 -4.19
CA ARG A 46 8.05 5.08 -3.53
C ARG A 46 8.20 3.57 -3.31
N LEU A 47 8.79 2.83 -4.25
CA LEU A 47 9.01 1.39 -4.08
C LEU A 47 10.02 1.12 -2.96
N GLU A 48 11.15 1.84 -2.96
CA GLU A 48 12.13 1.80 -1.87
C GLU A 48 11.49 2.14 -0.52
N TYR A 49 10.67 3.20 -0.48
CA TYR A 49 9.96 3.60 0.73
C TYR A 49 9.08 2.49 1.33
N LYS A 50 8.35 1.74 0.50
CA LYS A 50 7.41 0.70 0.95
C LYS A 50 8.11 -0.56 1.50
N GLY A 51 9.42 -0.53 1.80
CA GLY A 51 10.19 -1.68 2.29
C GLY A 51 10.20 -2.83 1.27
N LEU A 52 9.96 -2.45 0.03
CA LEU A 52 9.58 -3.28 -1.06
C LEU A 52 10.89 -3.37 -1.85
N GLU A 53 11.72 -4.36 -1.50
CA GLU A 53 13.05 -4.54 -2.11
C GLU A 53 12.93 -4.37 -3.62
N SER A 54 13.81 -3.62 -4.27
CA SER A 54 13.70 -3.32 -5.72
C SER A 54 13.46 -4.54 -6.65
N ASN A 55 13.68 -5.76 -6.15
CA ASN A 55 13.41 -7.04 -6.81
C ASN A 55 11.97 -7.57 -6.63
N SER A 56 11.23 -7.16 -5.59
CA SER A 56 9.87 -7.66 -5.28
C SER A 56 8.73 -6.83 -5.89
N VAL A 57 9.01 -5.61 -6.35
CA VAL A 57 7.96 -4.59 -6.56
C VAL A 57 7.64 -4.29 -8.00
N LEU A 58 8.50 -4.72 -8.91
CA LEU A 58 8.27 -4.47 -10.31
C LEU A 58 7.05 -5.26 -10.85
N PHE A 59 6.55 -6.23 -10.07
CA PHE A 59 5.62 -7.27 -10.55
C PHE A 59 4.40 -7.51 -9.65
N THR A 60 4.29 -6.82 -8.52
CA THR A 60 3.17 -7.02 -7.61
C THR A 60 2.68 -5.69 -7.04
N ASP A 61 1.44 -5.40 -7.42
CA ASP A 61 0.45 -4.56 -6.76
C ASP A 61 0.21 -3.11 -7.21
N LYS A 62 -1.10 -2.88 -7.41
CA LYS A 62 -1.92 -1.66 -7.60
C LYS A 62 -1.41 -0.50 -8.46
N ILE A 63 -0.13 -0.16 -8.41
CA ILE A 63 0.41 1.07 -9.00
C ILE A 63 0.43 1.04 -10.53
N THR A 64 0.51 -0.14 -11.15
CA THR A 64 0.80 -0.28 -12.59
C THR A 64 -0.30 -0.91 -13.42
N ARG A 65 -1.41 -1.43 -12.86
CA ARG A 65 -2.37 -2.30 -13.60
C ARG A 65 -3.85 -1.95 -13.37
N GLU A 66 -4.18 -0.66 -13.41
CA GLU A 66 -5.59 -0.25 -13.42
C GLU A 66 -6.01 0.32 -14.77
N ARG A 67 -6.79 -0.49 -15.51
CA ARG A 67 -7.81 0.00 -16.43
C ARG A 67 -8.97 0.51 -15.59
N LEU A 68 -9.05 1.83 -15.41
CA LEU A 68 -10.20 2.49 -14.76
C LEU A 68 -10.51 3.78 -15.53
N ILE A 69 -11.80 4.00 -15.77
CA ILE A 69 -12.31 5.17 -16.48
C ILE A 69 -12.18 6.38 -15.53
N GLY A 70 -11.13 7.19 -15.69
CA GLY A 70 -10.91 8.43 -14.91
C GLY A 70 -9.97 8.31 -13.70
N THR A 71 -10.13 9.18 -12.69
CA THR A 71 -9.43 9.09 -11.39
C THR A 71 -10.11 8.05 -10.50
N ASP A 72 -9.33 7.13 -9.91
CA ASP A 72 -9.89 6.15 -8.97
C ASP A 72 -10.01 6.83 -7.61
N ASP A 73 -11.24 7.12 -7.19
CA ASP A 73 -11.55 7.72 -5.90
C ASP A 73 -12.05 6.66 -4.88
N LEU A 74 -11.89 5.35 -5.16
CA LEU A 74 -12.33 4.27 -4.28
C LEU A 74 -11.34 4.06 -3.12
N LEU A 75 -11.69 4.63 -1.96
CA LEU A 75 -11.01 4.39 -0.69
C LEU A 75 -11.75 3.32 0.13
N ASN A 76 -10.99 2.48 0.85
CA ASN A 76 -11.59 1.56 1.82
C ASN A 76 -12.24 2.37 2.95
N ILE A 77 -13.37 1.91 3.50
CA ILE A 77 -14.07 2.60 4.59
C ILE A 77 -13.16 2.88 5.81
N ASN A 78 -12.15 2.04 6.06
CA ASN A 78 -11.18 2.24 7.13
C ASN A 78 -10.33 3.51 6.97
N PHE A 79 -10.28 4.11 5.77
CA PHE A 79 -9.65 5.40 5.52
C PHE A 79 -10.23 6.48 6.42
N LEU A 80 -11.56 6.53 6.59
CA LEU A 80 -12.21 7.51 7.45
C LEU A 80 -11.88 7.27 8.93
N SER A 81 -11.82 6.01 9.36
CA SER A 81 -11.46 5.66 10.74
C SER A 81 -10.02 6.04 11.07
N LYS A 82 -9.07 5.78 10.14
CA LYS A 82 -7.67 6.21 10.28
C LYS A 82 -7.57 7.74 10.31
N GLY A 83 -8.33 8.43 9.47
CA GLY A 83 -8.38 9.89 9.45
C GLY A 83 -8.91 10.51 10.72
N LEU A 84 -9.99 9.94 11.26
CA LEU A 84 -10.52 10.37 12.56
C LEU A 84 -9.48 10.17 13.67
N HIS A 85 -8.78 9.03 13.68
CA HIS A 85 -7.71 8.79 14.64
C HIS A 85 -6.56 9.81 14.50
N ALA A 86 -6.10 10.08 13.27
CA ALA A 86 -5.08 11.09 13.01
C ALA A 86 -5.53 12.50 13.44
N SER A 87 -6.83 12.81 13.32
CA SER A 87 -7.39 14.12 13.66
C SER A 87 -7.30 14.46 15.15
N HIS A 88 -7.19 13.48 16.05
CA HIS A 88 -7.11 13.71 17.50
C HIS A 88 -5.85 14.49 17.87
N ALA A 89 -4.74 14.23 17.18
CA ALA A 89 -3.45 14.87 17.41
C ALA A 89 -3.35 16.28 16.81
N VAL A 90 -4.37 16.77 16.11
CA VAL A 90 -4.42 18.11 15.49
C VAL A 90 -5.28 19.04 16.34
N GLY A 91 -4.79 20.25 16.60
CA GLY A 91 -5.52 21.26 17.35
C GLY A 91 -5.26 22.69 16.88
N ARG A 92 -6.08 23.60 17.40
CA ARG A 92 -6.03 25.02 17.10
C ARG A 92 -5.04 25.70 18.03
N ILE A 93 -4.15 26.49 17.48
CA ILE A 93 -3.26 27.35 18.26
C ILE A 93 -3.93 28.71 18.38
N THR A 94 -4.14 29.17 19.61
CA THR A 94 -4.47 30.57 19.88
C THR A 94 -3.16 31.31 20.16
N ILE A 95 -2.82 32.23 19.26
CA ILE A 95 -1.58 33.00 19.29
C ILE A 95 -1.84 34.28 20.05
N ASN A 96 -1.09 34.50 21.12
CA ASN A 96 -1.04 35.79 21.80
C ASN A 96 0.38 36.32 21.71
N SER A 97 0.58 37.42 21.00
CA SER A 97 1.88 38.07 20.86
C SER A 97 1.78 39.55 21.18
N ASP A 98 2.93 40.21 21.35
CA ASP A 98 2.97 41.68 21.51
C ASP A 98 2.50 42.42 20.25
N ASN A 99 2.43 41.71 19.11
CA ASN A 99 1.99 42.24 17.82
C ASN A 99 0.50 41.97 17.52
N GLY A 100 -0.24 41.32 18.43
CA GLY A 100 -1.66 41.02 18.29
C GLY A 100 -2.04 39.58 18.62
N GLN A 101 -3.34 39.29 18.47
CA GLN A 101 -3.92 37.95 18.59
C GLN A 101 -4.13 37.35 17.20
N GLY A 102 -4.00 36.03 17.10
CA GLY A 102 -4.23 35.30 15.86
C GLY A 102 -4.48 33.82 16.11
N TYR A 103 -4.70 33.09 15.03
CA TYR A 103 -4.94 31.65 15.08
C TYR A 103 -4.02 30.92 14.10
N GLY A 104 -3.70 29.68 14.42
CA GLY A 104 -3.00 28.77 13.53
C GLY A 104 -3.37 27.33 13.82
N THR A 105 -2.77 26.41 13.08
CA THR A 105 -2.91 24.97 13.31
C THR A 105 -1.59 24.39 13.80
N GLY A 106 -1.66 23.39 14.67
CA GLY A 106 -0.51 22.58 15.04
C GLY A 106 -0.91 21.15 15.37
N PHE A 107 0.08 20.27 15.44
CA PHE A 107 -0.17 18.87 15.75
C PHE A 107 0.93 18.23 16.58
N LEU A 108 0.56 17.20 17.33
CA LEU A 108 1.47 16.43 18.17
C LEU A 108 2.32 15.47 17.32
N ILE A 109 3.62 15.44 17.58
CA ILE A 109 4.63 14.64 16.88
C ILE A 109 5.38 13.67 17.80
N GLY A 110 5.02 13.67 19.08
CA GLY A 110 5.53 12.79 20.12
C GLY A 110 4.95 13.18 21.48
N GLU A 111 5.39 12.50 22.52
CA GLU A 111 5.13 12.84 23.91
C GLU A 111 5.58 14.27 24.19
N ASN A 112 4.59 15.13 24.50
CA ASN A 112 4.79 16.55 24.81
C ASN A 112 5.43 17.39 23.70
N LEU A 113 5.46 16.91 22.45
CA LEU A 113 6.05 17.63 21.33
C LEU A 113 4.98 17.99 20.30
N MET A 114 4.89 19.28 19.98
CA MET A 114 4.09 19.82 18.89
C MET A 114 4.98 20.36 17.78
N ILE A 115 4.48 20.36 16.55
CA ILE A 115 4.99 21.20 15.46
C ILE A 115 3.91 22.15 14.89
N THR A 116 4.35 23.32 14.42
CA THR A 116 3.60 24.32 13.64
C THR A 116 4.59 25.15 12.79
N ASN A 117 4.16 26.21 12.12
CA ASN A 117 5.07 27.10 11.38
C ASN A 117 5.84 28.08 12.29
N ASN A 118 7.00 28.56 11.81
CA ASN A 118 7.72 29.63 12.52
C ASN A 118 6.94 30.93 12.52
N HIS A 119 6.24 31.26 11.44
CA HIS A 119 5.42 32.48 11.42
C HIS A 119 4.18 32.41 12.34
N VAL A 120 3.75 31.22 12.76
CA VAL A 120 2.69 31.04 13.76
C VAL A 120 3.24 31.25 15.18
N ILE A 121 4.33 30.57 15.54
CA ILE A 121 5.03 30.78 16.82
C ILE A 121 6.48 31.17 16.53
N THR A 122 6.74 32.48 16.59
CA THR A 122 8.03 33.05 16.14
C THR A 122 9.12 33.01 17.20
N SER A 123 8.72 33.03 18.47
CA SER A 123 9.63 33.15 19.62
C SER A 123 9.15 32.39 20.84
N LYS A 124 10.05 32.16 21.80
CA LYS A 124 9.69 31.63 23.12
C LYS A 124 8.70 32.52 23.88
N SER A 125 8.77 33.84 23.67
CA SER A 125 7.86 34.78 24.32
C SER A 125 6.42 34.60 23.82
N ASP A 126 6.26 34.44 22.51
CA ASP A 126 4.95 34.16 21.90
C ASP A 126 4.42 32.81 22.39
N ALA A 127 5.28 31.79 22.44
CA ALA A 127 4.91 30.47 22.96
C ALA A 127 4.43 30.53 24.43
N HIS A 128 5.08 31.30 25.30
CA HIS A 128 4.66 31.45 26.70
C HIS A 128 3.26 32.07 26.86
N LYS A 129 2.86 32.93 25.92
CA LYS A 129 1.56 33.62 25.94
C LYS A 129 0.47 32.85 25.18
N SER A 130 0.86 31.89 24.36
CA SER A 130 -0.01 31.12 23.47
C SER A 130 -0.32 29.74 24.04
N TYR A 131 -1.34 29.08 23.48
CA TYR A 131 -1.72 27.72 23.86
C TYR A 131 -2.31 26.97 22.66
N ILE A 132 -2.36 25.64 22.76
CA ILE A 132 -3.11 24.78 21.82
C ILE A 132 -4.36 24.25 22.50
N GLU A 133 -5.46 24.17 21.75
CA GLU A 133 -6.67 23.47 22.13
C GLU A 133 -6.99 22.32 21.17
N PHE A 134 -7.27 21.16 21.74
CA PHE A 134 -7.77 19.98 21.03
C PHE A 134 -9.29 19.86 21.21
N ASN A 135 -9.94 19.05 20.38
CA ASN A 135 -11.40 18.92 20.35
C ASN A 135 -12.14 20.26 20.18
N TYR A 136 -11.52 21.26 19.55
CA TYR A 136 -12.24 22.43 19.05
C TYR A 136 -12.91 22.06 17.71
N GLN A 137 -14.01 21.31 17.78
CA GLN A 137 -14.66 20.69 16.63
C GLN A 137 -16.16 20.51 16.86
N GLU A 138 -16.84 19.91 15.90
CA GLU A 138 -18.23 19.47 16.03
C GLU A 138 -18.30 17.95 16.22
N ASP A 139 -19.31 17.49 16.94
CA ASP A 139 -19.64 16.08 17.05
C ASP A 139 -20.50 15.59 15.87
N GLN A 140 -20.87 14.31 15.89
CA GLN A 140 -21.72 13.69 14.86
C GLN A 140 -23.10 14.34 14.69
N ASN A 141 -23.57 15.12 15.67
CA ASN A 141 -24.84 15.82 15.65
C ASN A 141 -24.67 17.33 15.33
N SER A 142 -23.48 17.74 14.88
CA SER A 142 -23.12 19.13 14.61
C SER A 142 -23.12 20.04 15.84
N TYR A 143 -22.99 19.48 17.05
CA TYR A 143 -22.81 20.28 18.27
C TYR A 143 -21.34 20.52 18.56
N PRO A 144 -20.94 21.73 19.00
CA PRO A 144 -19.59 21.97 19.49
C PRO A 144 -19.21 21.01 20.61
N THR A 145 -18.02 20.43 20.51
CA THR A 145 -17.41 19.66 21.59
C THR A 145 -16.70 20.57 22.59
N ASN A 146 -16.39 20.05 23.79
CA ASN A 146 -15.63 20.79 24.79
C ASN A 146 -14.13 20.84 24.40
N PRO A 147 -13.56 22.03 24.15
CA PRO A 147 -12.14 22.15 23.82
C PRO A 147 -11.27 21.88 25.06
N VAL A 148 -10.12 21.26 24.85
CA VAL A 148 -9.15 20.95 25.90
C VAL A 148 -7.86 21.70 25.61
N ALA A 149 -7.58 22.73 26.42
CA ALA A 149 -6.44 23.63 26.23
C ALA A 149 -5.18 23.17 26.99
N PHE A 150 -4.01 23.30 26.37
CA PHE A 150 -2.70 23.00 26.93
C PHE A 150 -1.73 24.16 26.68
N ASN A 151 -1.03 24.57 27.73
CA ASN A 151 0.00 25.60 27.64
C ASN A 151 1.30 25.04 27.05
N PHE A 152 2.08 25.90 26.41
CA PHE A 152 3.45 25.58 25.97
C PHE A 152 4.46 25.76 27.10
N GLU A 153 5.56 24.99 27.06
CA GLU A 153 6.72 25.10 27.96
C GLU A 153 8.01 25.30 27.13
N PRO A 154 8.16 26.44 26.42
CA PRO A 154 9.24 26.67 25.46
C PRO A 154 10.65 26.70 26.09
N ASP A 155 10.73 26.78 27.42
CA ASP A 155 12.00 26.68 28.16
C ASP A 155 12.53 25.25 28.25
N LYS A 156 11.65 24.24 28.17
CA LYS A 156 12.06 22.82 28.09
C LYS A 156 12.56 22.48 26.69
N LEU A 157 11.77 22.81 25.67
CA LEU A 157 12.16 22.62 24.27
C LEU A 157 11.51 23.69 23.39
N PHE A 158 12.35 24.35 22.60
CA PHE A 158 11.93 25.22 21.50
C PHE A 158 12.98 25.12 20.40
N ILE A 159 12.56 24.63 19.23
CA ILE A 159 13.39 24.52 18.03
C ILE A 159 12.64 25.23 16.92
N THR A 160 13.28 26.16 16.23
CA THR A 160 12.62 26.88 15.15
C THR A 160 13.57 27.10 13.98
N SER A 161 13.01 27.14 12.77
CA SER A 161 13.71 27.49 11.54
C SER A 161 12.90 28.53 10.80
N LYS A 162 13.51 29.69 10.54
CA LYS A 162 12.90 30.72 9.69
C LYS A 162 12.92 30.31 8.23
N ASP A 163 14.01 29.68 7.78
CA ASP A 163 14.23 29.31 6.38
C ASP A 163 13.29 28.20 5.90
N LEU A 164 13.06 27.19 6.76
CA LEU A 164 12.09 26.13 6.51
C LEU A 164 10.70 26.44 7.06
N ASP A 165 10.54 27.54 7.81
CA ASP A 165 9.27 27.98 8.39
C ASP A 165 8.55 26.93 9.27
N PHE A 166 9.26 26.38 10.27
CA PHE A 166 8.67 25.51 11.28
C PHE A 166 9.14 25.86 12.70
N THR A 167 8.29 25.53 13.69
CA THR A 167 8.58 25.59 15.12
C THR A 167 8.13 24.30 15.79
N ILE A 168 9.02 23.68 16.57
CA ILE A 168 8.72 22.59 17.50
C ILE A 168 8.81 23.14 18.92
N VAL A 169 7.77 22.91 19.72
CA VAL A 169 7.66 23.42 21.09
C VAL A 169 7.19 22.31 22.03
N PHE A 170 7.69 22.34 23.27
CA PHE A 170 7.21 21.46 24.33
C PHE A 170 5.80 21.88 24.77
N VAL A 171 4.90 20.91 24.93
CA VAL A 171 3.52 21.12 25.40
C VAL A 171 3.39 20.53 26.79
N LYS A 172 2.77 21.27 27.71
CA LYS A 172 2.53 20.78 29.07
C LYS A 172 1.67 19.51 29.02
N GLY A 173 2.02 18.49 29.80
CA GLY A 173 1.37 17.17 29.73
C GLY A 173 -0.05 17.11 30.29
N VAL A 174 -0.48 18.14 31.03
CA VAL A 174 -1.80 18.22 31.66
C VAL A 174 -2.48 19.50 31.19
N SER A 175 -3.78 19.42 30.93
CA SER A 175 -4.60 20.53 30.46
C SER A 175 -4.61 21.70 31.44
N TYR A 176 -5.01 22.87 30.94
CA TYR A 176 -5.09 24.12 31.72
C TYR A 176 -5.97 23.97 32.97
N ASP A 177 -7.07 23.21 32.87
CA ASP A 177 -8.00 22.94 33.96
C ASP A 177 -7.62 21.74 34.85
N GLY A 178 -6.52 21.03 34.52
CA GLY A 178 -6.03 19.88 35.28
C GLY A 178 -6.77 18.57 35.06
N ARG A 179 -7.70 18.49 34.09
CA ARG A 179 -8.63 17.35 33.95
C ARG A 179 -8.27 16.33 32.88
N SER A 180 -7.41 16.68 31.93
CA SER A 180 -7.08 15.81 30.79
C SER A 180 -5.57 15.71 30.60
N ASN A 181 -5.12 14.57 30.07
CA ASN A 181 -3.72 14.35 29.76
C ASN A 181 -3.49 14.53 28.27
N LEU A 182 -2.32 15.05 27.90
CA LEU A 182 -1.95 15.25 26.49
C LEU A 182 -1.90 13.91 25.73
N THR A 183 -1.57 12.81 26.43
CA THR A 183 -1.54 11.45 25.87
C THR A 183 -2.87 10.98 25.32
N ASP A 184 -3.99 11.57 25.76
CA ASP A 184 -5.35 11.21 25.32
C ASP A 184 -5.58 11.55 23.83
N PHE A 185 -4.75 12.44 23.27
CA PHE A 185 -4.84 12.91 21.89
C PHE A 185 -3.91 12.18 20.91
N GLY A 186 -3.03 11.31 21.42
CA GLY A 186 -2.05 10.59 20.61
C GLY A 186 -0.99 11.49 19.96
N SER A 187 -0.30 10.98 18.95
CA SER A 187 0.68 11.77 18.17
C SER A 187 0.82 11.21 16.75
N LEU A 188 1.30 12.06 15.84
CA LEU A 188 1.54 11.72 14.45
C LEU A 188 3.02 11.43 14.23
N LYS A 189 3.34 10.24 13.73
CA LYS A 189 4.72 9.84 13.44
C LYS A 189 5.27 10.65 12.27
N LEU A 190 6.43 11.26 12.46
CA LEU A 190 7.19 11.87 11.36
C LEU A 190 8.11 10.83 10.74
N ILE A 191 7.95 10.61 9.43
CA ILE A 191 8.71 9.60 8.67
C ILE A 191 9.75 10.31 7.80
N GLU A 192 11.02 9.93 7.90
CA GLU A 192 12.15 10.60 7.22
C GLU A 192 12.23 10.22 5.75
N GLU A 193 11.88 8.98 5.46
CA GLU A 193 12.05 8.38 4.15
C GLU A 193 11.38 9.20 3.04
N ILE A 194 12.07 9.25 1.91
CA ILE A 194 11.58 9.87 0.68
C ILE A 194 10.82 8.80 -0.11
N GLY A 195 9.75 9.20 -0.82
CA GLY A 195 8.92 8.27 -1.60
C GLY A 195 7.48 8.12 -1.11
N LYS A 196 7.15 8.76 0.03
CA LYS A 196 5.80 8.81 0.62
C LYS A 196 4.73 9.48 -0.24
N LEU A 197 5.17 10.21 -1.28
CA LEU A 197 4.33 11.08 -2.08
C LEU A 197 4.71 10.97 -3.56
N GLN A 198 3.72 11.05 -4.45
CA GLN A 198 3.88 11.16 -5.90
C GLN A 198 3.09 12.34 -6.47
N ILE A 199 3.57 12.92 -7.56
CA ILE A 199 2.79 13.89 -8.34
C ILE A 199 1.51 13.21 -8.85
N GLY A 200 0.38 13.91 -8.73
CA GLY A 200 -0.96 13.42 -9.06
C GLY A 200 -1.68 12.68 -7.93
N GLU A 201 -0.97 12.33 -6.84
CA GLU A 201 -1.57 11.68 -5.67
C GLU A 201 -2.49 12.64 -4.91
N LYS A 202 -3.54 12.10 -4.27
CA LYS A 202 -4.43 12.88 -3.42
C LYS A 202 -3.85 13.05 -2.02
N VAL A 203 -4.00 14.24 -1.43
CA VAL A 203 -3.50 14.56 -0.09
C VAL A 203 -4.61 15.10 0.80
N SER A 204 -4.68 14.67 2.06
CA SER A 204 -5.70 15.17 3.00
C SER A 204 -5.09 16.21 3.94
N ILE A 205 -5.84 17.25 4.28
CA ILE A 205 -5.40 18.27 5.25
C ILE A 205 -6.44 18.42 6.36
N ILE A 206 -5.98 18.37 7.60
CA ILE A 206 -6.78 18.66 8.80
C ILE A 206 -6.33 20.01 9.36
N GLN A 207 -7.27 20.92 9.53
CA GLN A 207 -6.96 22.34 9.72
C GLN A 207 -8.02 23.11 10.52
N HIS A 208 -7.64 24.30 10.98
CA HIS A 208 -8.50 25.30 11.61
C HIS A 208 -8.53 26.58 10.76
N PRO A 209 -9.20 26.56 9.59
CA PRO A 209 -9.27 27.70 8.70
C PRO A 209 -10.02 28.85 9.36
N ASN A 210 -9.52 30.07 9.24
CA ASN A 210 -9.92 31.28 9.95
C ASN A 210 -9.93 31.15 11.49
N GLY A 211 -9.25 30.14 12.04
CA GLY A 211 -9.35 29.80 13.45
C GLY A 211 -10.68 29.12 13.81
N GLU A 212 -11.47 28.69 12.85
CA GLU A 212 -12.76 28.02 13.08
C GLU A 212 -12.59 26.59 13.62
N ARG A 213 -13.72 25.94 13.90
CA ARG A 213 -13.77 24.53 14.30
C ARG A 213 -13.02 23.66 13.29
N LYS A 214 -12.44 22.56 13.77
CA LYS A 214 -11.62 21.64 12.97
C LYS A 214 -12.37 21.21 11.72
N GLN A 215 -11.71 21.35 10.57
CA GLN A 215 -12.20 20.98 9.26
C GLN A 215 -11.19 20.10 8.53
N ILE A 216 -11.65 19.40 7.50
CA ILE A 216 -10.83 18.52 6.68
C ILE A 216 -11.07 18.77 5.19
N ALA A 217 -9.99 18.91 4.43
CA ALA A 217 -10.02 18.93 2.97
C ALA A 217 -9.71 17.53 2.43
N LEU A 218 -10.72 16.87 1.86
CA LEU A 218 -10.64 15.52 1.26
C LEU A 218 -10.85 15.50 -0.25
N ARG A 219 -11.26 16.62 -0.85
CA ARG A 219 -11.62 16.73 -2.26
C ARG A 219 -10.81 17.87 -2.89
N ASN A 220 -10.61 17.80 -4.20
CA ASN A 220 -9.83 18.79 -4.98
C ASN A 220 -8.41 18.99 -4.44
N ASN A 221 -7.79 17.90 -4.02
CA ASN A 221 -6.65 17.87 -3.15
C ASN A 221 -5.49 17.06 -3.76
N GLU A 222 -4.76 17.62 -4.72
CA GLU A 222 -3.82 16.88 -5.57
C GLU A 222 -2.41 17.44 -5.53
N VAL A 223 -1.41 16.57 -5.42
CA VAL A 223 0.02 16.94 -5.51
C VAL A 223 0.35 17.34 -6.93
N ILE A 224 0.89 18.55 -7.11
CA ILE A 224 1.24 19.07 -8.43
C ILE A 224 2.75 19.09 -8.69
N ASP A 225 3.57 19.31 -7.66
CA ASP A 225 5.02 19.32 -7.78
C ASP A 225 5.70 18.82 -6.50
N ILE A 226 6.84 18.15 -6.66
CA ILE A 226 7.70 17.72 -5.55
C ILE A 226 9.10 18.29 -5.77
N PHE A 227 9.62 18.97 -4.73
CA PHE A 227 10.97 19.51 -4.65
C PHE A 227 11.76 18.81 -3.54
N ASP A 228 13.05 19.12 -3.41
CA ASP A 228 13.89 18.54 -2.35
C ASP A 228 13.35 18.89 -0.95
N GLN A 229 12.97 20.14 -0.74
CA GLN A 229 12.54 20.66 0.57
C GLN A 229 11.03 20.84 0.70
N PHE A 230 10.33 20.95 -0.43
CA PHE A 230 8.94 21.40 -0.47
C PHE A 230 8.09 20.54 -1.38
N VAL A 231 6.78 20.66 -1.25
CA VAL A 231 5.78 20.05 -2.12
C VAL A 231 4.73 21.10 -2.45
N HIS A 232 4.29 21.15 -3.70
CA HIS A 232 3.10 21.88 -4.10
C HIS A 232 1.93 20.95 -4.29
N TYR A 233 0.75 21.39 -3.85
CA TYR A 233 -0.50 20.68 -4.02
C TYR A 233 -1.67 21.66 -4.16
N LYS A 234 -2.73 21.24 -4.84
CA LYS A 234 -4.04 21.92 -4.82
C LYS A 234 -4.82 21.43 -3.63
N THR A 235 -5.53 22.30 -2.94
CA THR A 235 -6.53 21.99 -1.90
C THR A 235 -7.10 23.31 -1.38
N ASP A 236 -8.28 23.24 -0.77
CA ASP A 236 -8.90 24.40 -0.14
C ASP A 236 -8.21 24.72 1.20
N THR A 237 -7.74 25.95 1.34
CA THR A 237 -7.10 26.52 2.54
C THR A 237 -7.55 27.97 2.71
N GLU A 238 -7.57 28.45 3.94
CA GLU A 238 -7.87 29.85 4.27
C GLU A 238 -6.91 30.28 5.40
N PRO A 239 -6.75 31.59 5.69
CA PRO A 239 -5.87 32.07 6.75
C PRO A 239 -6.10 31.31 8.07
N GLY A 240 -5.06 30.87 8.78
CA GLY A 240 -5.18 30.00 9.98
C GLY A 240 -4.97 28.49 9.73
N SER A 241 -4.95 28.08 8.46
CA SER A 241 -4.45 26.76 8.04
C SER A 241 -2.93 26.59 8.20
N SER A 242 -2.18 27.67 8.45
CA SER A 242 -0.74 27.62 8.70
C SER A 242 -0.40 26.64 9.82
N GLY A 243 0.47 25.68 9.52
CA GLY A 243 0.95 24.66 10.44
C GLY A 243 0.14 23.37 10.41
N SER A 244 -0.84 23.26 9.50
CA SER A 244 -1.61 22.05 9.29
C SER A 244 -0.78 20.88 8.78
N SER A 245 -1.14 19.68 9.24
CA SER A 245 -0.60 18.42 8.74
C SER A 245 -1.21 18.09 7.37
N VAL A 246 -0.33 17.78 6.42
CA VAL A 246 -0.68 17.24 5.10
C VAL A 246 -0.42 15.74 5.12
N PHE A 247 -1.42 14.95 4.77
CA PHE A 247 -1.40 13.49 4.81
C PHE A 247 -1.46 12.89 3.40
N ASN A 248 -0.80 11.75 3.19
CA ASN A 248 -1.08 10.89 2.05
C ASN A 248 -2.30 9.97 2.32
N GLU A 249 -2.62 9.09 1.38
CA GLU A 249 -3.75 8.14 1.49
C GLU A 249 -3.62 7.12 2.63
N ASP A 250 -2.40 6.88 3.10
CA ASP A 250 -2.10 5.99 4.22
C ASP A 250 -2.18 6.71 5.58
N TRP A 251 -2.57 8.00 5.61
CA TRP A 251 -2.60 8.88 6.80
C TRP A 251 -1.23 9.14 7.41
N GLU A 252 -0.18 9.09 6.61
CA GLU A 252 1.17 9.46 7.00
C GLU A 252 1.39 10.96 6.76
N VAL A 253 2.05 11.64 7.70
CA VAL A 253 2.37 13.06 7.53
C VAL A 253 3.48 13.21 6.48
N VAL A 254 3.13 13.85 5.37
CA VAL A 254 4.03 14.07 4.23
C VAL A 254 4.58 15.50 4.20
N ALA A 255 3.80 16.48 4.67
CA ALA A 255 4.22 17.87 4.72
C ALA A 255 3.58 18.66 5.87
N LEU A 256 4.19 19.81 6.19
CA LEU A 256 3.64 20.87 7.04
C LEU A 256 3.19 22.02 6.12
N HIS A 257 1.90 22.33 6.08
CA HIS A 257 1.37 23.46 5.29
C HIS A 257 1.95 24.79 5.81
N HIS A 258 2.35 25.70 4.92
CA HIS A 258 2.93 26.98 5.34
C HIS A 258 2.71 28.18 4.41
N SER A 259 2.40 27.96 3.12
CA SER A 259 2.27 29.05 2.16
C SER A 259 1.41 28.64 0.96
N GLY A 260 1.10 29.61 0.09
CA GLY A 260 0.39 29.42 -1.17
C GLY A 260 1.12 30.07 -2.35
N VAL A 261 0.63 29.78 -3.56
CA VAL A 261 1.03 30.43 -4.81
C VAL A 261 -0.18 31.23 -5.32
N PRO A 262 -0.10 32.57 -5.39
CA PRO A 262 -1.20 33.40 -5.86
C PRO A 262 -1.21 33.44 -7.39
N GLU A 263 -2.38 33.69 -7.95
CA GLU A 263 -2.50 34.06 -9.35
C GLU A 263 -1.95 35.47 -9.59
N ARG A 264 -1.23 35.65 -10.71
CA ARG A 264 -0.73 36.96 -11.13
C ARG A 264 -1.11 37.28 -12.57
N ASP A 265 -1.29 38.57 -12.85
CA ASP A 265 -1.44 39.07 -14.22
C ASP A 265 -0.11 39.03 -15.01
N ALA A 266 -0.17 39.36 -16.30
CA ALA A 266 1.01 39.41 -17.17
C ALA A 266 2.07 40.46 -16.75
N LYS A 267 1.73 41.40 -15.85
CA LYS A 267 2.63 42.41 -15.30
C LYS A 267 3.19 42.00 -13.94
N GLY A 268 2.80 40.84 -13.42
CA GLY A 268 3.24 40.31 -12.14
C GLY A 268 2.46 40.86 -10.94
N ASN A 269 1.28 41.45 -11.11
CA ASN A 269 0.44 41.89 -10.00
C ASN A 269 -0.38 40.72 -9.45
N ILE A 270 -0.53 40.61 -8.12
CA ILE A 270 -1.39 39.60 -7.47
C ILE A 270 -2.85 39.87 -7.83
N LEU A 271 -3.60 38.81 -8.13
CA LEU A 271 -5.03 38.89 -8.42
C LEU A 271 -5.89 38.42 -7.24
N THR A 272 -7.03 39.06 -7.07
CA THR A 272 -8.09 38.64 -6.15
C THR A 272 -8.98 37.56 -6.77
N LYS A 273 -9.79 36.85 -5.97
CA LYS A 273 -10.76 35.83 -6.42
C LYS A 273 -11.76 36.35 -7.47
N ASP A 274 -12.03 37.65 -7.49
CA ASP A 274 -12.89 38.36 -8.47
C ASP A 274 -12.11 38.99 -9.65
N GLY A 275 -10.80 38.74 -9.76
CA GLY A 275 -9.96 39.13 -10.90
C GLY A 275 -9.45 40.58 -10.87
N ARG A 276 -9.58 41.29 -9.74
CA ARG A 276 -8.98 42.62 -9.55
C ARG A 276 -7.52 42.50 -9.10
N ILE A 277 -6.76 43.60 -9.19
CA ILE A 277 -5.42 43.67 -8.59
C ILE A 277 -5.59 43.75 -7.07
N TRP A 278 -4.96 42.82 -6.36
CA TRP A 278 -4.96 42.78 -4.90
C TRP A 278 -4.12 43.90 -4.30
N SER A 279 -4.61 44.48 -3.20
CA SER A 279 -3.87 45.38 -2.33
C SER A 279 -3.86 44.86 -0.90
N HIS A 280 -2.91 45.31 -0.09
CA HIS A 280 -2.80 44.94 1.33
C HIS A 280 -4.04 45.24 2.18
N PHE A 281 -4.96 46.10 1.69
CA PHE A 281 -6.20 46.42 2.38
C PHE A 281 -7.32 45.41 2.10
N ASP A 282 -7.18 44.58 1.05
CA ASP A 282 -8.19 43.58 0.67
C ASP A 282 -8.13 42.31 1.54
N GLY A 283 -7.08 42.14 2.36
CA GLY A 283 -6.88 40.94 3.18
C GLY A 283 -6.36 39.74 2.38
N GLU A 284 -5.77 38.76 3.07
CA GLU A 284 -5.19 37.56 2.43
C GLU A 284 -6.28 36.66 1.81
N GLU A 285 -7.45 36.61 2.44
CA GLU A 285 -8.64 35.87 2.04
C GLU A 285 -9.18 36.26 0.64
N ALA A 286 -8.84 37.46 0.18
CA ALA A 286 -9.24 37.96 -1.13
C ALA A 286 -8.35 37.44 -2.27
N ILE A 287 -7.15 36.92 -1.97
CA ILE A 287 -6.17 36.45 -2.96
C ILE A 287 -6.72 35.21 -3.69
N ASN A 288 -6.54 35.16 -5.02
CA ASN A 288 -6.81 33.96 -5.78
C ASN A 288 -5.60 33.00 -5.70
N TRP A 289 -5.75 31.90 -4.97
CA TRP A 289 -4.69 30.90 -4.80
C TRP A 289 -4.77 29.80 -5.87
N ILE A 290 -3.67 29.56 -6.58
CA ILE A 290 -3.61 28.53 -7.65
C ILE A 290 -2.93 27.23 -7.19
N ALA A 291 -2.18 27.29 -6.10
CA ALA A 291 -1.57 26.14 -5.44
C ALA A 291 -1.22 26.47 -3.98
N ASN A 292 -1.00 25.43 -3.18
CA ASN A 292 -0.46 25.49 -1.84
C ASN A 292 0.95 24.91 -1.80
N GLU A 293 1.73 25.31 -0.81
CA GLU A 293 3.05 24.77 -0.52
C GLU A 293 3.12 24.20 0.89
N GLY A 294 3.73 23.03 1.01
CA GLY A 294 4.08 22.40 2.27
C GLY A 294 5.57 22.10 2.37
N ILE A 295 6.11 22.20 3.58
CA ILE A 295 7.48 21.79 3.89
C ILE A 295 7.49 20.28 4.08
N ARG A 296 8.35 19.58 3.36
CA ARG A 296 8.40 18.11 3.44
C ARG A 296 8.89 17.66 4.81
N ILE A 297 8.22 16.68 5.41
CA ILE A 297 8.63 16.11 6.70
C ILE A 297 10.05 15.53 6.65
N SER A 298 10.46 14.94 5.52
CA SER A 298 11.84 14.48 5.29
C SER A 298 12.88 15.58 5.50
N SER A 299 12.52 16.82 5.15
CA SER A 299 13.41 17.99 5.20
C SER A 299 13.48 18.59 6.59
N ILE A 300 12.37 18.56 7.33
CA ILE A 300 12.33 18.90 8.75
C ILE A 300 13.18 17.91 9.55
N ILE A 301 13.01 16.59 9.36
CA ILE A 301 13.82 15.60 10.07
C ILE A 301 15.31 15.75 9.75
N LYS A 302 15.66 15.96 8.48
CA LYS A 302 17.06 16.22 8.08
C LYS A 302 17.62 17.46 8.78
N TYR A 303 16.85 18.55 8.85
CA TYR A 303 17.24 19.75 9.60
C TYR A 303 17.48 19.44 11.08
N LEU A 304 16.58 18.70 11.73
CA LEU A 304 16.70 18.33 13.15
C LEU A 304 17.96 17.50 13.42
N ARG A 305 18.29 16.53 12.56
CA ARG A 305 19.51 15.73 12.71
C ARG A 305 20.78 16.57 12.66
N LEU A 306 20.81 17.57 11.78
CA LEU A 306 21.99 18.40 11.53
C LEU A 306 22.14 19.55 12.53
N ASN A 307 21.03 20.14 12.99
CA ASN A 307 21.06 21.41 13.73
C ASN A 307 20.60 21.32 15.19
N ALA A 308 19.95 20.23 15.62
CA ALA A 308 19.54 20.10 17.02
C ALA A 308 20.76 19.91 17.94
N THR A 309 20.76 20.58 19.09
CA THR A 309 21.78 20.39 20.13
C THR A 309 21.63 19.03 20.82
N GLU A 310 22.66 18.55 21.51
CA GLU A 310 22.59 17.27 22.23
C GLU A 310 21.45 17.21 23.25
N ASN A 311 21.19 18.31 23.98
CA ASN A 311 20.07 18.39 24.91
C ASN A 311 18.71 18.31 24.20
N GLN A 312 18.58 18.95 23.03
CA GLN A 312 17.37 18.86 22.21
C GLN A 312 17.18 17.44 21.65
N LYS A 313 18.28 16.79 21.23
CA LYS A 313 18.24 15.42 20.70
C LYS A 313 17.69 14.41 21.70
N VAL A 314 17.83 14.63 23.01
CA VAL A 314 17.22 13.77 24.05
C VAL A 314 15.70 13.71 23.87
N PHE A 315 15.05 14.86 23.73
CA PHE A 315 13.60 14.93 23.49
C PHE A 315 13.20 14.41 22.10
N LEU A 316 14.07 14.58 21.11
CA LEU A 316 13.80 14.16 19.73
C LEU A 316 14.04 12.67 19.48
N ARG A 317 14.58 11.88 20.43
CA ARG A 317 14.83 10.43 20.23
C ARG A 317 13.58 9.67 19.81
N GLN A 318 12.43 10.01 20.40
CA GLN A 318 11.13 9.44 20.06
C GLN A 318 10.73 9.64 18.58
N ILE A 319 11.26 10.68 17.94
CA ILE A 319 11.00 10.99 16.52
C ILE A 319 12.12 10.43 15.63
N LEU A 320 13.37 10.49 16.09
CA LEU A 320 14.56 10.19 15.28
C LEU A 320 15.00 8.71 15.25
N GLN A 321 14.55 7.88 16.21
CA GLN A 321 14.96 6.47 16.35
C GLN A 321 13.96 5.46 15.77
N GLY A 322 12.88 5.91 15.14
CA GLY A 322 11.73 5.08 14.77
C GLY A 322 11.90 4.07 13.62
N ASN A 323 13.11 3.84 13.07
CA ASN A 323 13.30 3.07 11.83
C ASN A 323 14.39 1.96 11.88
N ASN A 324 14.79 1.48 13.06
CA ASN A 324 15.63 0.27 13.17
C ASN A 324 14.81 -0.97 13.58
N LEU A 325 13.99 -1.47 12.66
CA LEU A 325 13.42 -2.83 12.73
C LEU A 325 13.52 -3.54 11.37
N VAL A 326 14.74 -3.69 10.84
CA VAL A 326 15.04 -4.76 9.88
C VAL A 326 16.47 -5.25 10.13
N ASN A 327 16.65 -6.04 11.18
CA ASN A 327 17.70 -7.07 11.20
C ASN A 327 16.99 -8.43 11.15
N GLY A 328 16.33 -8.69 10.03
CA GLY A 328 15.88 -10.03 9.68
C GLY A 328 17.06 -10.80 9.13
N SER A 329 17.90 -11.34 10.01
CA SER A 329 18.80 -12.42 9.62
C SER A 329 17.93 -13.58 9.13
N ILE A 330 18.03 -13.89 7.84
CA ILE A 330 17.42 -15.07 7.22
C ILE A 330 17.93 -16.28 8.00
N LYS A 331 17.11 -16.82 8.90
CA LYS A 331 17.36 -18.14 9.48
C LYS A 331 17.21 -19.14 8.36
N ARG A 332 18.30 -19.80 7.99
CA ARG A 332 18.29 -21.00 7.14
C ARG A 332 17.32 -22.03 7.77
N PRO A 333 16.44 -22.67 6.99
CA PRO A 333 15.64 -23.76 7.52
C PRO A 333 16.56 -24.90 7.92
N SER A 334 16.48 -25.32 9.18
CA SER A 334 17.09 -26.57 9.64
C SER A 334 16.24 -27.72 9.08
N ILE A 335 16.77 -28.44 8.11
CA ILE A 335 16.16 -29.69 7.63
C ILE A 335 16.49 -30.78 8.66
N GLY A 336 15.49 -31.16 9.46
CA GLY A 336 15.52 -32.28 10.41
C GLY A 336 14.78 -33.49 9.84
N VAL A 337 15.26 -34.69 10.16
CA VAL A 337 14.75 -35.99 9.69
C VAL A 337 13.88 -36.64 10.78
N ASP A 338 12.78 -37.27 10.35
CA ASP A 338 11.77 -38.07 11.07
C ASP A 338 10.86 -37.35 12.10
N ASN A 339 9.53 -37.43 11.86
CA ASN A 339 8.42 -36.70 12.53
C ASN A 339 8.35 -35.16 12.37
N ASP A 340 9.32 -34.52 11.71
CA ASP A 340 9.37 -33.06 11.57
C ASP A 340 8.70 -32.48 10.29
N TYR A 341 8.47 -33.28 9.24
CA TYR A 341 7.93 -32.77 7.98
C TYR A 341 6.44 -32.39 8.06
N TYR A 342 5.59 -33.28 8.57
CA TYR A 342 4.16 -33.05 8.72
C TYR A 342 3.62 -33.69 10.00
N ASN A 343 3.03 -32.88 10.88
CA ASN A 343 2.47 -33.34 12.14
C ASN A 343 0.94 -33.40 12.05
N SER A 344 0.40 -34.61 11.85
CA SER A 344 -1.03 -34.83 11.69
C SER A 344 -1.86 -34.47 12.92
N GLU A 345 -1.32 -34.61 14.13
CA GLU A 345 -2.05 -34.27 15.36
C GLU A 345 -2.26 -32.76 15.47
N LYS A 346 -1.20 -31.97 15.26
CA LYS A 346 -1.28 -30.50 15.24
C LYS A 346 -2.17 -30.01 14.12
N ASP A 347 -2.08 -30.58 12.93
CA ASP A 347 -2.93 -30.17 11.81
C ASP A 347 -4.41 -30.50 12.09
N ASN A 348 -4.71 -31.69 12.62
CA ASN A 348 -6.08 -32.07 12.99
C ASN A 348 -6.70 -31.13 14.05
N LEU A 349 -5.91 -30.63 14.99
CA LEU A 349 -6.39 -29.61 15.94
C LEU A 349 -6.74 -28.30 15.22
N LYS A 350 -5.90 -27.88 14.27
CA LYS A 350 -6.15 -26.68 13.46
C LYS A 350 -7.33 -26.83 12.52
N ILE A 351 -7.53 -28.00 11.92
CA ILE A 351 -8.73 -28.31 11.14
C ILE A 351 -9.98 -28.16 12.02
N LYS A 352 -10.01 -28.79 13.20
CA LYS A 352 -11.15 -28.68 14.12
C LYS A 352 -11.44 -27.24 14.50
N GLU A 353 -10.42 -26.48 14.88
CA GLU A 353 -10.52 -25.05 15.22
C GLU A 353 -11.10 -24.23 14.06
N TYR A 354 -10.56 -24.43 12.86
CA TYR A 354 -10.88 -23.66 11.67
C TYR A 354 -12.33 -23.83 11.20
N TYR A 355 -12.86 -25.06 11.24
CA TYR A 355 -14.23 -25.37 10.78
C TYR A 355 -15.28 -25.40 11.90
N THR A 356 -14.93 -25.02 13.14
CA THR A 356 -15.85 -25.05 14.31
C THR A 356 -17.22 -24.39 14.10
N THR A 357 -17.28 -23.35 13.25
CA THR A 357 -18.47 -22.54 13.02
C THR A 357 -19.31 -22.98 11.81
N ILE A 358 -18.90 -24.05 11.12
CA ILE A 358 -19.51 -24.50 9.87
C ILE A 358 -20.15 -25.88 10.06
N ASP A 359 -21.39 -26.04 9.61
CA ASP A 359 -22.02 -27.35 9.50
C ASP A 359 -21.68 -27.99 8.14
N LEU A 360 -20.70 -28.89 8.13
CA LEU A 360 -20.23 -29.59 6.93
C LEU A 360 -21.26 -30.60 6.35
N ASN A 361 -22.40 -30.80 7.00
CA ASN A 361 -23.47 -31.69 6.52
C ASN A 361 -24.63 -30.94 5.84
N ASN A 362 -24.68 -29.60 5.94
CA ASN A 362 -25.74 -28.81 5.32
C ASN A 362 -25.41 -28.48 3.85
N ASN A 363 -25.62 -29.44 2.95
CA ASN A 363 -25.25 -29.32 1.53
C ASN A 363 -25.79 -28.06 0.84
N ASP A 364 -27.01 -27.62 1.17
CA ASP A 364 -27.66 -26.47 0.51
C ASP A 364 -26.90 -25.15 0.74
N GLN A 365 -26.35 -24.97 1.94
CA GLN A 365 -25.60 -23.77 2.34
C GLN A 365 -24.08 -23.94 2.34
N LEU A 366 -23.58 -25.18 2.23
CA LEU A 366 -22.17 -25.50 2.37
C LEU A 366 -21.24 -24.64 1.49
N PHE A 367 -21.62 -24.39 0.24
CA PHE A 367 -20.85 -23.50 -0.65
C PHE A 367 -20.71 -22.08 -0.07
N ASN A 368 -21.82 -21.49 0.39
CA ASN A 368 -21.85 -20.13 0.90
C ASN A 368 -21.08 -20.02 2.21
N ASP A 369 -21.29 -20.97 3.12
CA ASP A 369 -20.66 -20.99 4.44
C ASP A 369 -19.14 -21.15 4.31
N LEU A 370 -18.68 -22.07 3.45
CA LEU A 370 -17.26 -22.22 3.16
C LEU A 370 -16.70 -20.99 2.44
N ASN A 371 -17.41 -20.40 1.47
CA ASN A 371 -16.95 -19.18 0.81
C ASN A 371 -16.73 -18.02 1.81
N ILE A 372 -17.67 -17.82 2.74
CA ILE A 372 -17.56 -16.82 3.79
C ILE A 372 -16.37 -17.11 4.71
N LEU A 373 -16.21 -18.37 5.14
CA LEU A 373 -15.07 -18.78 5.98
C LEU A 373 -13.74 -18.51 5.28
N LEU A 374 -13.60 -18.93 4.02
CA LEU A 374 -12.40 -18.75 3.21
C LEU A 374 -12.06 -17.28 2.96
N ARG A 375 -13.07 -16.42 2.81
CA ARG A 375 -12.87 -14.97 2.68
C ARG A 375 -12.44 -14.33 3.99
N ARG A 376 -13.10 -14.65 5.11
CA ARG A 376 -12.83 -14.06 6.43
C ARG A 376 -11.49 -14.51 7.01
N SER A 377 -11.09 -15.75 6.72
CA SER A 377 -9.87 -16.35 7.28
C SER A 377 -8.60 -16.05 6.49
N HIS A 378 -8.70 -15.54 5.25
CA HIS A 378 -7.54 -15.10 4.48
C HIS A 378 -7.06 -13.74 5.02
N GLN A 379 -6.31 -13.78 6.12
CA GLN A 379 -5.88 -12.61 6.89
C GLN A 379 -4.64 -11.92 6.30
N ASN A 380 -3.75 -12.69 5.67
CA ASN A 380 -2.49 -12.18 5.15
C ASN A 380 -2.43 -12.37 3.63
N ILE A 381 -2.56 -11.26 2.89
CA ILE A 381 -2.53 -11.25 1.44
C ILE A 381 -1.08 -11.16 0.98
N LEU A 382 -0.56 -12.28 0.47
CA LEU A 382 0.83 -12.39 0.02
C LEU A 382 0.99 -11.92 -1.43
N PRO A 383 2.11 -11.27 -1.78
CA PRO A 383 2.43 -11.00 -3.18
C PRO A 383 2.88 -12.28 -3.90
N TYR A 384 2.74 -12.31 -5.23
CA TYR A 384 3.26 -13.40 -6.06
C TYR A 384 4.80 -13.40 -6.08
N LYS A 385 5.38 -14.16 -5.13
CA LYS A 385 6.83 -14.33 -4.97
C LYS A 385 7.17 -15.78 -4.58
N PRO A 386 7.22 -16.70 -5.56
CA PRO A 386 7.42 -18.13 -5.30
C PRO A 386 8.70 -18.44 -4.50
N SER A 387 9.82 -17.77 -4.82
CA SER A 387 11.09 -17.92 -4.08
C SER A 387 11.02 -17.59 -2.59
N LYS A 388 10.03 -16.82 -2.16
CA LYS A 388 9.83 -16.44 -0.75
C LYS A 388 8.75 -17.26 -0.05
N TYR A 389 7.68 -17.61 -0.77
CA TYR A 389 6.47 -18.15 -0.14
C TYR A 389 6.09 -19.56 -0.58
N VAL A 390 6.54 -20.02 -1.75
CA VAL A 390 6.20 -21.35 -2.29
C VAL A 390 7.36 -22.33 -2.02
N TYR A 391 8.55 -22.03 -2.55
CA TYR A 391 9.68 -22.97 -2.54
C TYR A 391 10.26 -23.27 -1.17
N PRO A 392 10.43 -22.29 -0.24
CA PRO A 392 11.17 -22.56 0.99
C PRO A 392 10.50 -23.57 1.92
N GLU A 393 9.17 -23.62 1.93
CA GLU A 393 8.42 -24.41 2.91
C GLU A 393 7.12 -25.02 2.40
N VAL A 394 6.45 -24.46 1.39
CA VAL A 394 5.14 -24.97 0.96
C VAL A 394 5.33 -26.17 0.05
N ASP A 395 6.10 -26.03 -1.02
CA ASP A 395 6.24 -27.06 -2.05
C ASP A 395 7.33 -28.10 -1.80
N VAL A 396 7.97 -28.04 -0.64
CA VAL A 396 8.97 -29.01 -0.21
C VAL A 396 8.29 -30.36 0.05
N GLN A 397 8.87 -31.43 -0.48
CA GLN A 397 8.47 -32.83 -0.31
C GLN A 397 9.14 -33.44 0.93
N GLU A 398 8.72 -34.64 1.32
CA GLU A 398 9.28 -35.38 2.48
C GLU A 398 10.81 -35.57 2.39
N ASN A 399 11.36 -35.66 1.19
CA ASN A 399 12.79 -35.81 0.95
C ASN A 399 13.57 -34.48 0.95
N GLY A 400 12.91 -33.35 1.29
CA GLY A 400 13.51 -32.01 1.33
C GLY A 400 13.70 -31.34 -0.03
N LYS A 401 13.29 -31.99 -1.13
CA LYS A 401 13.32 -31.43 -2.48
C LYS A 401 11.96 -30.87 -2.89
N ILE A 402 11.91 -30.18 -4.02
CA ILE A 402 10.68 -29.73 -4.66
C ILE A 402 10.42 -30.60 -5.89
N ARG A 403 9.14 -30.88 -6.19
CA ARG A 403 8.73 -31.66 -7.35
C ARG A 403 7.80 -30.87 -8.24
N SER A 404 8.09 -30.83 -9.55
CA SER A 404 7.24 -30.18 -10.55
C SER A 404 5.84 -30.75 -10.52
N ILE A 405 4.84 -29.86 -10.55
CA ILE A 405 3.44 -30.28 -10.51
C ILE A 405 3.05 -31.14 -11.71
N TYR A 406 3.60 -30.86 -12.89
CA TYR A 406 3.24 -31.53 -14.14
C TYR A 406 4.18 -32.66 -14.49
N SER A 407 5.50 -32.42 -14.57
CA SER A 407 6.46 -33.43 -15.02
C SER A 407 6.97 -34.36 -13.92
N GLY A 408 6.73 -34.00 -12.66
CA GLY A 408 7.29 -34.75 -11.54
C GLY A 408 8.81 -34.64 -11.42
N LYS A 409 9.49 -33.79 -12.20
CA LYS A 409 10.93 -33.53 -12.08
C LYS A 409 11.25 -32.94 -10.71
N GLU A 410 12.33 -33.42 -10.09
CA GLU A 410 12.80 -32.92 -8.80
C GLU A 410 13.82 -31.77 -8.95
N PHE A 411 13.76 -30.82 -8.02
CA PHE A 411 14.67 -29.67 -7.90
C PHE A 411 15.06 -29.49 -6.44
N THR A 412 16.22 -28.89 -6.17
CA THR A 412 16.49 -28.40 -4.80
C THR A 412 15.77 -27.07 -4.57
N VAL A 413 15.55 -26.72 -3.29
CA VAL A 413 14.97 -25.42 -2.92
C VAL A 413 15.86 -24.29 -3.43
N GLU A 414 17.18 -24.44 -3.28
CA GLU A 414 18.17 -23.46 -3.70
C GLU A 414 18.18 -23.24 -5.21
N GLU A 415 18.02 -24.30 -6.01
CA GLU A 415 18.00 -24.22 -7.48
C GLU A 415 16.86 -23.32 -7.96
N LEU A 416 15.64 -23.53 -7.46
CA LEU A 416 14.48 -22.73 -7.87
C LEU A 416 14.55 -21.28 -7.35
N ILE A 417 15.06 -21.06 -6.14
CA ILE A 417 15.26 -19.71 -5.61
C ILE A 417 16.28 -18.94 -6.45
N LEU A 418 17.42 -19.55 -6.79
CA LEU A 418 18.47 -18.90 -7.57
C LEU A 418 18.01 -18.56 -8.99
N GLU A 419 17.21 -19.42 -9.63
CA GLU A 419 16.66 -19.13 -10.96
C GLU A 419 15.61 -18.01 -10.91
N ASP A 420 14.72 -17.99 -9.93
CA ASP A 420 13.76 -16.89 -9.76
C ASP A 420 14.45 -15.55 -9.42
N ASP A 421 15.51 -15.58 -8.60
CA ASP A 421 16.32 -14.40 -8.28
C ASP A 421 17.06 -13.88 -9.54
N ARG A 422 17.54 -14.78 -10.41
CA ARG A 422 18.11 -14.41 -11.70
C ARG A 422 17.06 -13.75 -12.60
N VAL A 423 15.85 -14.32 -12.65
CA VAL A 423 14.71 -13.74 -13.37
C VAL A 423 14.40 -12.33 -12.86
N ASP A 424 14.42 -12.10 -11.54
CA ASP A 424 14.23 -10.75 -10.98
C ASP A 424 15.29 -9.76 -11.45
N LEU A 425 16.56 -10.16 -11.43
CA LEU A 425 17.67 -9.32 -11.86
C LEU A 425 17.53 -8.94 -13.33
N GLU A 426 17.16 -9.89 -14.19
CA GLU A 426 16.97 -9.62 -15.63
C GLU A 426 15.74 -8.74 -15.88
N ARG A 427 14.62 -9.06 -15.23
CA ARG A 427 13.40 -8.24 -15.24
C ARG A 427 13.71 -6.79 -14.82
N LYS A 428 14.50 -6.60 -13.76
CA LYS A 428 14.98 -5.30 -13.28
C LYS A 428 15.85 -4.59 -14.31
N SER A 429 16.74 -5.30 -15.01
CA SER A 429 17.56 -4.74 -16.08
C SER A 429 16.70 -4.20 -17.23
N LYS A 430 15.74 -4.98 -17.74
CA LYS A 430 14.83 -4.55 -18.81
C LYS A 430 13.99 -3.33 -18.40
N LEU A 431 13.57 -3.28 -17.15
CA LEU A 431 12.86 -2.11 -16.61
C LEU A 431 13.77 -0.88 -16.44
N LEU A 432 15.06 -1.06 -16.16
CA LEU A 432 16.03 0.05 -16.16
C LEU A 432 16.31 0.57 -17.58
N GLU A 433 16.24 -0.28 -18.61
CA GLU A 433 16.36 0.15 -20.01
C GLU A 433 15.17 1.00 -20.46
N LEU A 434 13.94 0.61 -20.09
CA LEU A 434 12.74 1.44 -20.33
C LEU A 434 12.87 2.84 -19.71
N LYS A 435 13.53 2.96 -18.55
CA LYS A 435 13.76 4.25 -17.87
C LYS A 435 14.75 5.17 -18.58
N LYS A 436 15.72 4.65 -19.33
CA LYS A 436 16.73 5.50 -20.00
C LYS A 436 16.12 6.33 -21.13
N ASN A 437 15.00 5.87 -21.69
CA ASN A 437 14.45 6.44 -22.90
C ASN A 437 13.32 7.44 -22.64
N ASN A 438 12.61 7.41 -21.50
CA ASN A 438 11.51 8.34 -21.17
C ASN A 438 11.33 8.53 -19.65
N ASN A 439 11.39 9.79 -19.17
CA ASN A 439 11.16 10.14 -17.75
C ASN A 439 9.66 10.20 -17.37
N LEU A 440 8.80 10.37 -18.36
CA LEU A 440 7.34 10.38 -18.26
C LEU A 440 6.80 9.32 -19.22
N VAL A 441 6.05 8.36 -18.69
CA VAL A 441 5.47 7.26 -19.47
C VAL A 441 3.98 7.16 -19.15
N LEU A 442 3.16 6.92 -20.16
CA LEU A 442 1.76 6.55 -19.97
C LEU A 442 1.68 5.31 -19.07
N LEU A 443 0.79 5.35 -18.09
CA LEU A 443 0.57 4.24 -17.16
C LEU A 443 0.24 2.95 -17.91
N GLU A 444 -0.56 3.05 -18.97
CA GLU A 444 -0.97 1.90 -19.80
C GLU A 444 0.20 1.29 -20.58
N ASP A 445 1.05 2.12 -21.19
CA ASP A 445 2.24 1.67 -21.91
C ASP A 445 3.27 1.05 -20.96
N TYR A 446 3.44 1.64 -19.79
CA TYR A 446 4.30 1.11 -18.73
C TYR A 446 3.76 -0.23 -18.20
N SER A 447 2.44 -0.33 -18.01
CA SER A 447 1.75 -1.58 -17.65
C SER A 447 1.97 -2.67 -18.68
N ALA A 448 1.71 -2.37 -19.96
CA ALA A 448 1.89 -3.30 -21.06
C ALA A 448 3.35 -3.77 -21.18
N SER A 449 4.30 -2.86 -20.93
CA SER A 449 5.73 -3.18 -20.90
C SER A 449 6.08 -4.14 -19.76
N ILE A 450 5.53 -3.93 -18.56
CA ILE A 450 5.69 -4.85 -17.42
C ILE A 450 5.09 -6.22 -17.76
N ASP A 451 3.87 -6.27 -18.31
CA ASP A 451 3.20 -7.51 -18.72
C ASP A 451 4.03 -8.29 -19.73
N SER A 452 4.60 -7.59 -20.71
CA SER A 452 5.49 -8.18 -21.71
C SER A 452 6.77 -8.73 -21.08
N ILE A 453 7.34 -8.02 -20.11
CA ILE A 453 8.55 -8.46 -19.39
C ILE A 453 8.25 -9.72 -18.56
N GLU A 454 7.16 -9.73 -17.77
CA GLU A 454 6.71 -10.91 -17.01
C GLU A 454 6.51 -12.13 -17.91
N TYR A 455 5.85 -11.92 -19.05
CA TYR A 455 5.59 -12.99 -20.03
C TYR A 455 6.90 -13.54 -20.62
N SER A 456 7.88 -12.68 -20.92
CA SER A 456 9.17 -13.11 -21.48
C SER A 456 10.10 -13.79 -20.46
N LEU A 457 9.87 -13.56 -19.18
CA LEU A 457 10.74 -14.02 -18.09
C LEU A 457 9.88 -14.62 -16.97
N PRO A 458 9.18 -15.74 -17.19
CA PRO A 458 8.32 -16.36 -16.19
C PRO A 458 9.14 -16.95 -15.03
N TYR A 459 8.57 -16.97 -13.83
CA TYR A 459 9.11 -17.74 -12.71
C TYR A 459 8.86 -19.24 -12.92
N ASN A 460 9.59 -20.08 -12.17
CA ASN A 460 9.37 -21.53 -12.15
C ASN A 460 8.16 -21.91 -11.28
N CYS A 461 7.04 -21.23 -11.49
CA CYS A 461 5.81 -21.40 -10.72
C CYS A 461 4.58 -21.37 -11.64
N GLU A 462 3.80 -22.44 -11.56
CA GLU A 462 2.52 -22.62 -12.22
C GLU A 462 1.39 -21.96 -11.42
N HIS A 463 0.55 -21.22 -12.14
CA HIS A 463 -0.79 -20.86 -11.69
C HIS A 463 -1.79 -21.89 -12.24
N VAL A 464 -2.17 -22.88 -11.44
CA VAL A 464 -3.02 -23.99 -11.94
C VAL A 464 -4.38 -23.48 -12.45
N VAL A 465 -4.85 -22.36 -11.91
CA VAL A 465 -5.84 -21.50 -12.56
C VAL A 465 -5.10 -20.39 -13.31
N PRO A 466 -5.08 -20.39 -14.66
CA PRO A 466 -4.29 -19.45 -15.45
C PRO A 466 -4.58 -18.00 -15.09
N GLN A 467 -3.52 -17.21 -14.95
CA GLN A 467 -3.61 -15.76 -14.79
C GLN A 467 -4.42 -15.06 -15.88
N SER A 468 -4.54 -15.63 -17.08
CA SER A 468 -5.37 -15.07 -18.14
C SER A 468 -6.88 -15.24 -17.94
N TRP A 469 -7.32 -16.05 -16.97
CA TRP A 469 -8.74 -16.28 -16.71
C TRP A 469 -9.31 -15.35 -15.64
N PHE A 470 -8.46 -14.52 -15.01
CA PHE A 470 -8.86 -13.57 -13.98
C PHE A 470 -8.05 -12.27 -14.11
N THR A 471 -8.33 -11.28 -13.26
CA THR A 471 -7.76 -9.93 -13.38
C THR A 471 -6.27 -9.80 -13.03
N LYS A 472 -5.54 -10.90 -12.78
CA LYS A 472 -4.14 -10.92 -12.34
C LYS A 472 -3.85 -10.05 -11.09
N ARG A 473 -4.83 -9.92 -10.18
CA ARG A 473 -4.73 -9.11 -8.95
C ARG A 473 -4.62 -9.96 -7.70
N ASN A 474 -4.00 -9.41 -6.67
CA ASN A 474 -4.11 -9.96 -5.32
C ASN A 474 -5.56 -9.81 -4.80
N PRO A 475 -6.05 -10.75 -3.96
CA PRO A 475 -5.33 -11.90 -3.42
C PRO A 475 -5.17 -13.08 -4.40
N MET A 476 -5.90 -13.12 -5.53
CA MET A 476 -5.87 -14.26 -6.46
C MET A 476 -4.46 -14.54 -7.00
N LYS A 477 -3.71 -13.54 -7.47
CA LYS A 477 -2.36 -13.75 -8.06
C LYS A 477 -1.37 -14.41 -7.09
N GLY A 478 -1.44 -14.09 -5.80
CA GLY A 478 -0.53 -14.54 -4.75
C GLY A 478 -1.07 -15.64 -3.82
N ASP A 479 -2.29 -16.15 -4.05
CA ASP A 479 -2.89 -17.19 -3.19
C ASP A 479 -2.20 -18.55 -3.41
N LEU A 480 -1.41 -18.97 -2.43
CA LEU A 480 -0.54 -20.15 -2.46
C LEU A 480 -1.30 -21.47 -2.70
N HIS A 481 -2.62 -21.53 -2.45
CA HIS A 481 -3.43 -22.73 -2.68
C HIS A 481 -3.57 -23.11 -4.16
N HIS A 482 -3.23 -22.21 -5.09
CA HIS A 482 -3.20 -22.52 -6.54
C HIS A 482 -1.85 -22.19 -7.21
N LEU A 483 -0.80 -21.97 -6.40
CA LEU A 483 0.58 -21.80 -6.86
C LEU A 483 1.37 -23.08 -6.64
N PHE A 484 2.09 -23.53 -7.66
CA PHE A 484 2.86 -24.77 -7.61
C PHE A 484 4.21 -24.58 -8.30
N ALA A 485 5.26 -25.24 -7.84
CA ALA A 485 6.53 -25.29 -8.53
C ALA A 485 6.37 -26.02 -9.87
N CYS A 486 6.87 -25.39 -10.93
CA CYS A 486 6.82 -25.94 -12.28
C CYS A 486 7.86 -25.26 -13.15
N GLU A 487 8.67 -26.02 -13.86
CA GLU A 487 9.61 -25.46 -14.82
C GLU A 487 8.88 -24.66 -15.91
N SER A 488 9.50 -23.55 -16.33
CA SER A 488 8.96 -22.65 -17.36
C SER A 488 8.54 -23.38 -18.64
N ARG A 489 9.23 -24.47 -19.00
CA ARG A 489 8.88 -25.34 -20.13
C ARG A 489 7.50 -25.98 -19.98
N CYS A 490 7.21 -26.65 -18.87
CA CYS A 490 5.92 -27.29 -18.64
C CYS A 490 4.79 -26.29 -18.41
N ASN A 491 5.07 -25.19 -17.70
CA ASN A 491 4.13 -24.08 -17.56
C ASN A 491 3.76 -23.51 -18.94
N SER A 492 4.74 -23.25 -19.80
CA SER A 492 4.52 -22.78 -21.18
C SER A 492 3.79 -23.81 -22.05
N PHE A 493 4.11 -25.10 -21.90
CA PHE A 493 3.45 -26.19 -22.60
C PHE A 493 1.96 -26.28 -22.23
N ARG A 494 1.64 -26.15 -20.94
CA ARG A 494 0.27 -26.13 -20.42
C ARG A 494 -0.49 -24.86 -20.85
N SER A 495 0.19 -23.71 -20.90
CA SER A 495 -0.37 -22.43 -21.32
C SER A 495 -1.61 -22.03 -20.49
N ASN A 496 -2.72 -21.66 -21.11
CA ASN A 496 -3.99 -21.41 -20.44
C ASN A 496 -5.04 -22.49 -20.76
N ILE A 497 -4.58 -23.72 -21.03
CA ILE A 497 -5.43 -24.80 -21.51
C ILE A 497 -6.14 -25.46 -20.32
N PRO A 498 -7.46 -25.67 -20.40
CA PRO A 498 -8.23 -26.36 -19.38
C PRO A 498 -7.86 -27.83 -19.23
N TYR A 499 -8.04 -28.34 -18.02
CA TYR A 499 -7.83 -29.74 -17.70
C TYR A 499 -8.87 -30.65 -18.37
N TYR A 500 -8.42 -31.82 -18.79
CA TYR A 500 -9.22 -32.87 -19.45
C TYR A 500 -8.64 -34.25 -19.10
N ASP A 501 -9.49 -35.28 -19.11
CA ASP A 501 -9.11 -36.69 -18.87
C ASP A 501 -9.24 -37.46 -20.20
N PHE A 502 -8.11 -37.82 -20.81
CA PHE A 502 -8.01 -38.58 -22.04
C PHE A 502 -8.10 -40.07 -21.73
N ALA A 503 -9.15 -40.72 -22.22
CA ALA A 503 -9.37 -42.15 -22.01
C ALA A 503 -8.24 -43.05 -22.54
N ASP A 504 -7.46 -42.55 -23.50
CA ASP A 504 -6.33 -43.23 -24.12
C ASP A 504 -4.96 -42.83 -23.53
N TYR A 505 -4.94 -42.02 -22.47
CA TYR A 505 -3.69 -41.58 -21.85
C TYR A 505 -3.28 -42.45 -20.68
N ASN A 506 -2.29 -43.32 -20.93
CA ASN A 506 -1.56 -44.03 -19.89
C ASN A 506 -0.08 -43.65 -19.92
N PRO A 507 0.39 -42.81 -18.97
CA PRO A 507 1.78 -42.44 -18.78
C PRO A 507 2.79 -43.60 -18.88
N ALA A 508 2.40 -44.80 -18.42
CA ALA A 508 3.27 -45.96 -18.34
C ALA A 508 3.39 -46.79 -19.64
N GLN A 509 2.65 -46.45 -20.71
CA GLN A 509 2.50 -47.33 -21.89
C GLN A 509 2.64 -46.65 -23.26
N ILE A 510 3.18 -45.42 -23.35
CA ILE A 510 3.13 -44.62 -24.58
C ILE A 510 4.53 -44.23 -25.05
N GLU A 511 4.82 -44.47 -26.34
CA GLU A 511 6.09 -44.09 -27.00
C GLU A 511 6.00 -42.89 -27.96
N GLU A 512 4.82 -42.40 -28.40
CA GLU A 512 4.77 -41.20 -29.28
C GLU A 512 3.37 -40.54 -29.32
N VAL A 513 3.30 -39.23 -29.03
CA VAL A 513 2.96 -38.08 -29.92
C VAL A 513 2.96 -36.80 -29.07
N VAL A 514 3.90 -35.88 -29.37
CA VAL A 514 4.16 -34.56 -28.71
C VAL A 514 4.19 -34.63 -27.18
N GLN A 515 4.99 -35.55 -26.64
CA GLN A 515 5.18 -35.72 -25.21
C GLN A 515 6.45 -34.98 -24.77
N GLU A 516 6.29 -34.06 -23.84
CA GLU A 516 7.39 -33.32 -23.24
C GLU A 516 7.53 -33.68 -21.76
N GLU A 517 7.31 -34.93 -21.33
CA GLU A 517 7.29 -35.35 -19.90
C GLU A 517 6.32 -34.56 -18.99
N CYS A 518 5.63 -33.52 -19.47
CA CYS A 518 4.73 -32.63 -18.70
C CYS A 518 3.28 -33.15 -18.65
N GLY A 519 2.85 -33.90 -19.66
CA GLY A 519 1.45 -34.29 -19.85
C GLY A 519 1.08 -34.46 -21.33
N LYS A 520 -0.19 -34.78 -21.59
CA LYS A 520 -0.78 -34.85 -22.93
C LYS A 520 -1.56 -33.57 -23.26
N ARG A 521 -1.37 -33.06 -24.48
CA ARG A 521 -2.08 -31.88 -24.99
C ARG A 521 -2.65 -32.14 -26.38
N GLU A 522 -3.95 -31.91 -26.55
CA GLU A 522 -4.63 -31.98 -27.84
C GLU A 522 -5.66 -30.86 -27.97
N GLY A 523 -5.48 -29.95 -28.93
CA GLY A 523 -6.36 -28.80 -29.11
C GLY A 523 -6.47 -27.93 -27.84
N LYS A 524 -7.69 -27.80 -27.30
CA LYS A 524 -7.98 -27.05 -26.06
C LYS A 524 -8.11 -27.95 -24.83
N LYS A 525 -7.44 -29.10 -24.82
CA LYS A 525 -7.47 -30.09 -23.75
C LYS A 525 -6.06 -30.40 -23.28
N PHE A 526 -5.86 -30.42 -21.96
CA PHE A 526 -4.59 -30.77 -21.34
C PHE A 526 -4.80 -31.73 -20.18
N GLU A 527 -3.97 -32.76 -20.11
CA GLU A 527 -3.91 -33.69 -19.00
C GLU A 527 -2.49 -33.75 -18.47
N PRO A 528 -2.25 -33.43 -17.19
CA PRO A 528 -0.91 -33.49 -16.63
C PRO A 528 -0.46 -34.94 -16.42
N GLU A 529 0.85 -35.17 -16.56
CA GLU A 529 1.46 -36.48 -16.31
C GLU A 529 1.32 -36.86 -14.82
N PHE A 530 1.62 -35.91 -13.92
CA PHE A 530 1.55 -36.10 -12.46
C PHE A 530 0.48 -35.21 -11.80
N ASN A 531 0.10 -35.58 -10.57
CA ASN A 531 -0.66 -34.75 -9.61
C ASN A 531 -2.06 -34.26 -10.04
N LYS A 532 -2.78 -35.04 -10.84
CA LYS A 532 -4.19 -34.78 -11.23
C LYS A 532 -5.11 -34.40 -10.05
N GLY A 533 -4.97 -35.10 -8.91
CA GLY A 533 -5.73 -34.82 -7.69
C GLY A 533 -5.45 -33.44 -7.09
N ALA A 534 -4.17 -33.04 -7.01
CA ALA A 534 -3.77 -31.77 -6.43
C ALA A 534 -4.23 -30.58 -7.29
N VAL A 535 -4.07 -30.66 -8.62
CA VAL A 535 -4.55 -29.60 -9.51
C VAL A 535 -6.07 -29.50 -9.50
N ALA A 536 -6.78 -30.62 -9.35
CA ALA A 536 -8.23 -30.64 -9.22
C ALA A 536 -8.70 -29.94 -7.94
N ARG A 537 -8.16 -30.32 -6.78
CA ARG A 537 -8.51 -29.71 -5.50
C ARG A 537 -8.15 -28.22 -5.42
N ALA A 538 -7.02 -27.82 -6.00
CA ALA A 538 -6.64 -26.41 -6.06
C ALA A 538 -7.58 -25.60 -6.96
N THR A 539 -8.00 -26.14 -8.10
CA THR A 539 -8.93 -25.47 -9.01
C THR A 539 -10.34 -25.40 -8.41
N LEU A 540 -10.83 -26.46 -7.79
CA LEU A 540 -12.11 -26.48 -7.07
C LEU A 540 -12.10 -25.50 -5.88
N TYR A 541 -11.00 -25.45 -5.11
CA TYR A 541 -10.80 -24.42 -4.09
C TYR A 541 -10.91 -23.01 -4.66
N TYR A 542 -10.28 -22.75 -5.82
CA TYR A 542 -10.35 -21.44 -6.45
C TYR A 542 -11.79 -21.04 -6.79
N LEU A 543 -12.59 -21.96 -7.35
CA LEU A 543 -14.02 -21.74 -7.62
C LEU A 543 -14.80 -21.42 -6.34
N LEU A 544 -14.48 -22.12 -5.24
CA LEU A 544 -15.12 -21.91 -3.95
C LEU A 544 -14.70 -20.57 -3.31
N ARG A 545 -13.44 -20.16 -3.44
CA ARG A 545 -12.89 -18.93 -2.85
C ARG A 545 -13.24 -17.68 -3.66
N TYR A 546 -13.25 -17.78 -4.98
CA TYR A 546 -13.38 -16.66 -5.93
C TYR A 546 -14.55 -16.89 -6.92
N PRO A 547 -15.80 -16.99 -6.43
CA PRO A 547 -16.95 -17.24 -7.29
C PRO A 547 -17.13 -16.13 -8.33
N ARG A 548 -17.44 -16.53 -9.57
CA ARG A 548 -17.71 -15.63 -10.72
C ARG A 548 -16.54 -14.72 -11.12
N MET A 549 -15.31 -15.12 -10.79
CA MET A 549 -14.09 -14.39 -11.15
C MET A 549 -13.34 -15.01 -12.35
N LEU A 550 -13.86 -16.12 -12.89
CA LEU A 550 -13.34 -16.71 -14.11
C LEU A 550 -14.01 -16.06 -15.33
N ASP A 551 -13.22 -15.76 -16.36
CA ASP A 551 -13.78 -15.39 -17.66
C ASP A 551 -14.64 -16.51 -18.26
N ASN A 552 -15.55 -16.16 -19.18
CA ASN A 552 -16.56 -17.01 -19.85
C ASN A 552 -16.05 -18.29 -20.55
N ASN A 553 -14.75 -18.59 -20.44
CA ASN A 553 -14.12 -19.72 -21.07
C ASN A 553 -14.24 -21.01 -20.27
N TYR A 554 -14.77 -21.05 -19.03
CA TYR A 554 -14.89 -22.27 -18.21
C TYR A 554 -16.35 -22.78 -18.13
N ASP A 555 -16.59 -24.06 -18.45
CA ASP A 555 -17.93 -24.66 -18.56
C ASP A 555 -18.14 -25.84 -17.58
N GLU A 556 -19.40 -26.27 -17.41
CA GLU A 556 -19.77 -27.36 -16.49
C GLU A 556 -19.10 -28.71 -16.84
N SER A 557 -18.77 -28.96 -18.10
CA SER A 557 -18.18 -30.25 -18.50
C SER A 557 -16.79 -30.46 -17.86
N ARG A 558 -16.09 -29.36 -17.59
CA ARG A 558 -14.75 -29.36 -16.98
C ARG A 558 -14.81 -29.54 -15.47
N LEU A 559 -15.88 -29.09 -14.83
CA LEU A 559 -16.11 -29.32 -13.41
C LEU A 559 -16.16 -30.81 -13.10
N ASN A 560 -16.82 -31.60 -13.97
CA ASN A 560 -16.91 -33.06 -13.82
C ASN A 560 -15.53 -33.73 -13.82
N THR A 561 -14.60 -33.30 -14.68
CA THR A 561 -13.23 -33.81 -14.70
C THR A 561 -12.53 -33.57 -13.37
N LEU A 562 -12.61 -32.37 -12.81
CA LEU A 562 -11.97 -32.06 -11.53
C LEU A 562 -12.57 -32.87 -10.37
N LEU A 563 -13.90 -33.01 -10.34
CA LEU A 563 -14.58 -33.81 -9.31
C LEU A 563 -14.17 -35.29 -9.39
N GLN A 564 -14.11 -35.85 -10.60
CA GLN A 564 -13.63 -37.21 -10.82
C GLN A 564 -12.17 -37.39 -10.38
N TRP A 565 -11.29 -36.45 -10.70
CA TRP A 565 -9.90 -36.50 -10.27
C TRP A 565 -9.75 -36.36 -8.76
N ASN A 566 -10.55 -35.50 -8.11
CA ASN A 566 -10.57 -35.39 -6.66
C ASN A 566 -10.94 -36.73 -5.99
N GLN A 567 -11.94 -37.44 -6.51
CA GLN A 567 -12.36 -38.76 -6.01
C GLN A 567 -11.32 -39.86 -6.28
N LYS A 568 -10.81 -39.94 -7.52
CA LYS A 568 -9.91 -41.02 -7.96
C LYS A 568 -8.49 -40.90 -7.40
N HIS A 569 -8.04 -39.69 -7.06
CA HIS A 569 -6.68 -39.44 -6.59
C HIS A 569 -6.71 -38.96 -5.12
N PRO A 570 -6.45 -39.87 -4.16
CA PRO A 570 -6.44 -39.54 -2.73
C PRO A 570 -5.51 -38.38 -2.38
N VAL A 571 -5.85 -37.66 -1.31
CA VAL A 571 -5.01 -36.60 -0.76
C VAL A 571 -3.70 -37.18 -0.24
N THR A 572 -2.59 -36.64 -0.71
CA THR A 572 -1.23 -37.06 -0.31
C THR A 572 -0.75 -36.36 0.97
N ILE A 573 0.30 -36.90 1.61
CA ILE A 573 0.95 -36.23 2.76
C ILE A 573 1.50 -34.86 2.36
N TYR A 574 2.07 -34.76 1.15
CA TYR A 574 2.51 -33.50 0.55
C TYR A 574 1.40 -32.44 0.51
N GLU A 575 0.19 -32.80 0.05
CA GLU A 575 -0.93 -31.86 0.02
C GLU A 575 -1.38 -31.42 1.42
N LYS A 576 -1.37 -32.33 2.40
CA LYS A 576 -1.68 -32.00 3.79
C LYS A 576 -0.64 -31.05 4.40
N HIS A 577 0.65 -31.34 4.18
CA HIS A 577 1.75 -30.46 4.55
C HIS A 577 1.56 -29.05 3.98
N ARG A 578 1.27 -28.96 2.69
CA ARG A 578 0.99 -27.70 2.01
C ARG A 578 -0.17 -26.94 2.62
N ASN A 579 -1.30 -27.61 2.81
CA ASN A 579 -2.50 -26.97 3.34
C ASN A 579 -2.24 -26.39 4.74
N TYR A 580 -1.49 -27.12 5.57
CA TYR A 580 -1.06 -26.65 6.89
C TYR A 580 -0.11 -25.44 6.80
N LYS A 581 0.93 -25.48 5.95
CA LYS A 581 1.87 -24.37 5.77
C LYS A 581 1.19 -23.12 5.22
N ILE A 582 0.32 -23.27 4.23
CA ILE A 582 -0.44 -22.15 3.66
C ILE A 582 -1.38 -21.55 4.72
N HIS A 583 -2.02 -22.39 5.54
CA HIS A 583 -2.82 -21.90 6.67
C HIS A 583 -2.00 -21.04 7.65
N GLN A 584 -0.77 -21.44 7.96
CA GLN A 584 0.10 -20.64 8.82
C GLN A 584 0.48 -19.29 8.19
N MET A 585 0.63 -19.24 6.86
CA MET A 585 1.07 -18.04 6.15
C MET A 585 -0.08 -17.08 5.77
N GLN A 586 -1.22 -17.60 5.32
CA GLN A 586 -2.35 -16.81 4.82
C GLN A 586 -3.58 -16.81 5.75
N GLY A 587 -3.69 -17.80 6.62
CA GLY A 587 -4.83 -18.02 7.53
C GLY A 587 -5.93 -18.91 6.96
N ASN A 588 -6.13 -18.99 5.64
CA ASN A 588 -7.15 -19.82 5.00
C ASN A 588 -6.66 -21.24 4.64
N ARG A 589 -7.58 -22.20 4.60
CA ARG A 589 -7.34 -23.61 4.24
C ARG A 589 -8.04 -24.00 2.95
N ASN A 590 -7.62 -25.08 2.31
CA ASN A 590 -8.35 -25.74 1.24
C ASN A 590 -9.25 -26.86 1.82
N PRO A 591 -10.59 -26.71 1.82
CA PRO A 591 -11.50 -27.70 2.41
C PRO A 591 -11.44 -29.07 1.74
N LEU A 592 -11.05 -29.15 0.47
CA LEU A 592 -10.97 -30.42 -0.25
C LEU A 592 -9.68 -31.19 0.03
N ILE A 593 -8.69 -30.57 0.67
CA ILE A 593 -7.53 -31.29 1.21
C ILE A 593 -7.86 -31.84 2.59
N ASP A 594 -8.59 -31.06 3.41
CA ASP A 594 -9.01 -31.47 4.75
C ASP A 594 -10.11 -32.55 4.72
N PHE A 595 -11.06 -32.40 3.79
CA PHE A 595 -12.25 -33.24 3.62
C PHE A 595 -12.54 -33.46 2.12
N PRO A 596 -11.79 -34.36 1.45
CA PRO A 596 -11.93 -34.58 0.00
C PRO A 596 -13.34 -35.00 -0.43
N GLU A 597 -14.10 -35.66 0.45
CA GLU A 597 -15.49 -36.07 0.23
C GLU A 597 -16.47 -34.89 0.09
N LEU A 598 -16.10 -33.67 0.52
CA LEU A 598 -16.92 -32.49 0.29
C LEU A 598 -17.06 -32.14 -1.19
N GLY A 599 -16.20 -32.70 -2.05
CA GLY A 599 -16.32 -32.60 -3.51
C GLY A 599 -17.72 -32.97 -4.01
N ASP A 600 -18.35 -33.96 -3.39
CA ASP A 600 -19.66 -34.49 -3.80
C ASP A 600 -20.84 -33.72 -3.18
N LYS A 601 -20.56 -32.92 -2.15
CA LYS A 601 -21.57 -32.18 -1.38
C LYS A 601 -21.66 -30.71 -1.78
N ILE A 602 -20.56 -30.12 -2.22
CA ILE A 602 -20.48 -28.69 -2.56
C ILE A 602 -21.02 -28.46 -3.98
N ASP A 603 -21.99 -27.55 -4.11
CA ASP A 603 -22.46 -27.08 -5.41
C ASP A 603 -21.48 -26.06 -6.03
N PHE A 604 -20.44 -26.57 -6.70
CA PHE A 604 -19.43 -25.74 -7.37
C PHE A 604 -19.95 -24.95 -8.57
N LYS A 605 -21.16 -25.22 -9.08
CA LYS A 605 -21.76 -24.41 -10.16
C LYS A 605 -21.97 -22.97 -9.73
N LYS A 606 -22.14 -22.73 -8.43
CA LYS A 606 -22.22 -21.38 -7.84
C LYS A 606 -20.91 -20.58 -7.97
N GLY A 607 -19.79 -21.26 -8.21
CA GLY A 607 -18.47 -20.65 -8.39
C GLY A 607 -18.14 -20.25 -9.83
N LEU A 608 -18.85 -20.84 -10.81
CA LEU A 608 -18.70 -20.55 -12.23
C LEU A 608 -19.23 -19.17 -12.63
#